data_AF-A0A428YL38-F1
#
_entry.id   AF-A0A428YL38-F1
#
_cell.length_a   1.000
_cell.length_b   1.000
_cell.length_c   1.000
_cell.angle_alpha   90.00
_cell.angle_beta   90.00
_cell.angle_gamma   90.00
#
_symmetry.space_group_name_H-M   'P 1'
#
loop_
_entity.id
_entity.type
_entity.pdbx_description
1 polymer ?
#
loop_
_entity_poly.entity_id
_entity_poly.type
_entity_poly.pdbx_seq_one_letter_code
_entity_poly.pdbx_strand_id
1 'polypeptide(L)'
;MIARAPATVVFLTEYRGQPSRLLMLLRRVAAADQAAFGRLYIALEPDVTTIVHERIGDDDRAAEVAAATFLEAWQTADLHTAPGTDVAGWITGIAARRAGEQDDPRTRSHPSDQGYSPALTLDALLDHPKPARRSPFRRG
;
A
#
# COMPACT_ATOMS: atom_id res chain seq x y z
N MET A 1 -30.98 -7.88 -9.98
CA MET A 1 -29.53 -8.12 -9.81
C MET A 1 -28.81 -6.93 -10.43
N ILE A 2 -28.63 -5.84 -9.68
CA ILE A 2 -28.12 -4.56 -10.20
C ILE A 2 -26.71 -4.39 -9.67
N ALA A 3 -25.70 -4.66 -10.50
CA ALA A 3 -24.32 -4.28 -10.23
C ALA A 3 -24.21 -2.75 -10.37
N ARG A 4 -24.47 -2.04 -9.27
CA ARG A 4 -24.25 -0.59 -9.19
C ARG A 4 -22.88 -0.32 -8.57
N ALA A 5 -21.89 -0.04 -9.42
CA ALA A 5 -20.95 1.07 -9.24
C ALA A 5 -19.97 1.24 -10.43
N PRO A 6 -20.30 2.03 -11.47
CA PRO A 6 -19.28 2.52 -12.41
C PRO A 6 -18.77 3.94 -12.11
N ALA A 7 -19.30 4.66 -11.12
CA ALA A 7 -18.91 6.07 -10.88
C ALA A 7 -17.69 6.24 -9.95
N THR A 8 -17.45 5.31 -9.02
CA THR A 8 -16.37 5.44 -8.02
C THR A 8 -15.01 5.00 -8.54
N VAL A 9 -14.96 3.94 -9.35
CA VAL A 9 -13.70 3.40 -9.93
C VAL A 9 -13.09 4.38 -10.92
N VAL A 10 -13.92 4.96 -11.81
CA VAL A 10 -13.49 5.97 -12.80
C VAL A 10 -12.87 7.19 -12.14
N PHE A 11 -13.43 7.64 -11.01
CA PHE A 11 -12.89 8.78 -10.25
C PHE A 11 -11.54 8.49 -9.58
N LEU A 12 -11.15 7.22 -9.39
CA LEU A 12 -9.94 6.82 -8.66
C LEU A 12 -8.75 6.55 -9.59
N THR A 13 -9.00 6.14 -10.83
CA THR A 13 -8.00 6.19 -11.90
C THR A 13 -7.51 7.63 -12.14
N GLU A 14 -8.39 8.62 -12.00
CA GLU A 14 -8.05 10.06 -12.06
C GLU A 14 -7.11 10.52 -10.93
N TYR A 15 -7.13 9.87 -9.75
CA TYR A 15 -6.21 10.23 -8.65
C TYR A 15 -4.76 9.91 -9.01
N ARG A 16 -4.52 8.84 -9.77
CA ARG A 16 -3.19 8.54 -10.30
C ARG A 16 -2.64 9.68 -11.15
N GLY A 17 -3.50 10.32 -11.94
CA GLY A 17 -3.15 11.49 -12.74
C GLY A 17 -3.05 12.80 -11.94
N GLN A 18 -3.39 12.79 -10.65
CA GLN A 18 -3.44 13.96 -9.77
C GLN A 18 -2.43 13.83 -8.61
N PRO A 19 -1.12 14.02 -8.86
CA PRO A 19 -0.07 13.81 -7.85
C PRO A 19 -0.28 14.64 -6.58
N SER A 20 -0.78 15.87 -6.71
CA SER A 20 -1.08 16.74 -5.57
C SER A 20 -2.18 16.19 -4.67
N ARG A 21 -3.14 15.46 -5.25
CA ARG A 21 -4.28 14.88 -4.52
C ARG A 21 -3.87 13.62 -3.75
N LEU A 22 -3.04 12.78 -4.36
CA LEU A 22 -2.41 11.65 -3.66
C LEU A 22 -1.54 12.15 -2.50
N LEU A 23 -0.77 13.22 -2.71
CA LEU A 23 0.04 13.82 -1.64
C LEU A 23 -0.83 14.38 -0.49
N MET A 24 -1.98 14.97 -0.80
CA MET A 24 -2.93 15.43 0.22
C MET A 24 -3.51 14.25 1.03
N LEU A 25 -3.86 13.15 0.38
CA LEU A 25 -4.28 11.93 1.08
C LEU A 25 -3.16 11.39 1.96
N LEU A 26 -1.93 11.29 1.43
CA LEU A 26 -0.77 10.78 2.16
C LEU A 26 -0.46 11.61 3.42
N ARG A 27 -0.63 12.94 3.37
CA ARG A 27 -0.48 13.81 4.54
C ARG A 27 -1.50 13.51 5.65
N ARG A 28 -2.72 13.15 5.27
CA ARG A 28 -3.75 12.71 6.24
C ARG A 28 -3.44 11.32 6.77
N VAL A 29 -2.97 10.41 5.92
CA VAL A 29 -2.46 9.09 6.34
C VAL A 29 -1.31 9.23 7.34
N ALA A 30 -0.41 10.19 7.14
CA ALA A 30 0.67 10.48 8.09
C ALA A 30 0.15 10.83 9.49
N ALA A 31 -1.06 11.41 9.59
CA ALA A 31 -1.79 11.70 10.82
C ALA A 31 -2.74 10.57 11.26
N ALA A 32 -2.55 9.34 10.77
CA ALA A 32 -3.35 8.16 11.05
C ALA A 32 -4.83 8.25 10.62
N ASP A 33 -5.14 9.04 9.60
CA ASP A 33 -6.49 9.11 9.02
C ASP A 33 -6.80 7.87 8.17
N GLN A 34 -7.57 6.95 8.76
CA GLN A 34 -8.00 5.71 8.13
C GLN A 34 -8.84 5.92 6.86
N ALA A 35 -9.68 6.96 6.82
CA ALA A 35 -10.51 7.26 5.66
C ALA A 35 -9.70 7.84 4.50
N ALA A 36 -8.60 8.54 4.79
CA ALA A 36 -7.66 8.96 3.76
C ALA A 36 -6.89 7.77 3.20
N PHE A 37 -6.49 6.83 4.06
CA PHE A 37 -5.81 5.61 3.64
C PHE A 37 -6.69 4.72 2.78
N GLY A 38 -7.96 4.51 3.15
CA GLY A 38 -8.90 3.76 2.31
C GLY A 38 -9.03 4.35 0.89
N ARG A 39 -9.04 5.68 0.76
CA ARG A 39 -9.04 6.33 -0.58
C ARG A 39 -7.74 6.12 -1.34
N LEU A 40 -6.60 6.13 -0.65
CA LEU A 40 -5.29 5.87 -1.24
C LEU A 40 -5.18 4.42 -1.72
N TYR A 41 -5.65 3.47 -0.90
CA TYR A 41 -5.72 2.05 -1.21
C TYR A 41 -6.55 1.81 -2.47
N ILE A 42 -7.82 2.23 -2.52
CA ILE A 42 -8.67 1.98 -3.69
C ILE A 42 -8.10 2.63 -4.97
N ALA A 43 -7.38 3.76 -4.86
CA ALA A 43 -6.76 4.42 -6.00
C ALA A 43 -5.54 3.66 -6.58
N LEU A 44 -4.77 2.97 -5.74
CA LEU A 44 -3.47 2.39 -6.13
C LEU A 44 -3.43 0.86 -6.09
N GLU A 45 -4.42 0.21 -5.50
CA GLU A 45 -4.51 -1.26 -5.41
C GLU A 45 -4.39 -1.94 -6.79
N PRO A 46 -5.06 -1.48 -7.86
CA PRO A 46 -4.95 -2.14 -9.16
C PRO A 46 -3.52 -2.17 -9.72
N ASP A 47 -2.71 -1.15 -9.44
CA ASP A 47 -1.31 -1.10 -9.87
C ASP A 47 -0.42 -2.01 -9.07
N VAL A 48 -0.56 -1.95 -7.75
CA VAL A 48 0.21 -2.77 -6.84
C VAL A 48 -0.06 -4.24 -7.15
N THR A 49 -1.33 -4.61 -7.30
CA THR A 49 -1.76 -5.96 -7.66
C THR A 49 -1.20 -6.37 -9.02
N THR A 50 -1.31 -5.54 -10.07
CA THR A 50 -0.72 -5.84 -11.38
C THR A 50 0.78 -6.11 -11.30
N ILE A 51 1.54 -5.20 -10.68
CA ILE A 51 3.01 -5.31 -10.54
C ILE A 51 3.41 -6.58 -9.81
N VAL A 52 2.68 -6.93 -8.75
CA VAL A 52 3.01 -8.09 -7.91
C VAL A 52 2.63 -9.39 -8.62
N HIS A 53 1.45 -9.48 -9.25
CA HIS A 53 1.06 -10.67 -10.01
C HIS A 53 1.98 -10.95 -11.19
N GLU A 54 2.38 -9.92 -11.95
CA GLU A 54 3.32 -10.07 -13.07
C GLU A 54 4.66 -10.68 -12.65
N ARG A 55 5.06 -10.48 -11.39
CA ARG A 55 6.34 -10.95 -10.86
C ARG A 55 6.26 -12.30 -10.16
N ILE A 56 5.21 -12.54 -9.38
CA ILE A 56 5.10 -13.71 -8.50
C ILE A 56 4.33 -14.86 -9.16
N GLY A 57 3.29 -14.56 -9.95
CA GLY A 57 2.46 -15.54 -10.65
C GLY A 57 1.53 -16.41 -9.78
N ASP A 58 1.79 -16.52 -8.48
CA ASP A 58 0.94 -17.17 -7.48
C ASP A 58 0.01 -16.15 -6.80
N ASP A 59 -1.30 -16.39 -6.83
CA ASP A 59 -2.31 -15.42 -6.42
C ASP A 59 -2.34 -15.16 -4.91
N ASP A 60 -2.17 -16.21 -4.08
CA ASP A 60 -2.17 -16.07 -2.63
C ASP A 60 -0.93 -15.29 -2.15
N ARG A 61 0.25 -15.63 -2.70
CA ARG A 61 1.49 -14.91 -2.42
C ARG A 61 1.44 -13.47 -2.94
N ALA A 62 0.80 -13.23 -4.07
CA ALA A 62 0.64 -11.88 -4.60
C ALA A 62 -0.23 -11.01 -3.69
N ALA A 63 -1.33 -11.56 -3.18
CA ALA A 63 -2.18 -10.88 -2.21
C ALA A 63 -1.43 -10.50 -0.91
N GLU A 64 -0.62 -11.41 -0.37
CA GLU A 64 0.25 -11.15 0.80
C GLU A 64 1.18 -9.96 0.58
N VAL A 65 1.83 -9.92 -0.58
CA VAL A 65 2.83 -8.90 -0.92
C VAL A 65 2.17 -7.54 -1.17
N ALA A 66 1.00 -7.52 -1.81
CA ALA A 66 0.21 -6.31 -1.99
C ALA A 66 -0.20 -5.72 -0.63
N ALA A 67 -0.66 -6.55 0.30
CA ALA A 67 -1.02 -6.12 1.65
C ALA A 67 0.16 -5.55 2.43
N ALA A 68 1.29 -6.27 2.41
CA ALA A 68 2.52 -5.84 3.06
C ALA A 68 3.05 -4.52 2.48
N THR A 69 2.82 -4.27 1.18
CA THR A 69 3.14 -3.00 0.51
C THR A 69 2.33 -1.84 1.10
N PHE A 70 1.02 -2.00 1.20
CA PHE A 70 0.15 -0.96 1.77
C PHE A 70 0.39 -0.75 3.26
N LEU A 71 0.71 -1.82 4.00
CA LEU A 71 1.09 -1.71 5.41
C LEU A 71 2.38 -0.90 5.60
N GLU A 72 3.41 -1.15 4.78
CA GLU A 72 4.63 -0.33 4.82
C GLU A 72 4.34 1.13 4.48
N ALA A 73 3.50 1.38 3.45
CA ALA A 73 3.11 2.72 3.08
C ALA A 73 2.38 3.44 4.24
N TRP A 74 1.49 2.75 4.97
CA TRP A 74 0.85 3.28 6.19
C TRP A 74 1.88 3.64 7.28
N GLN A 75 2.81 2.73 7.57
CA GLN A 75 3.81 2.91 8.63
C GLN A 75 4.81 4.02 8.33
N THR A 76 5.14 4.24 7.06
CA THR A 76 6.21 5.16 6.62
C THR A 76 5.71 6.44 5.95
N ALA A 77 4.38 6.63 5.87
CA ALA A 77 3.76 7.77 5.21
C ALA A 77 4.31 9.15 5.65
N ASP A 78 4.64 9.30 6.94
CA ASP A 78 5.16 10.56 7.49
C ASP A 78 6.58 10.92 7.05
N LEU A 79 7.30 9.99 6.39
CA LEU A 79 8.59 10.24 5.76
C LEU A 79 8.45 10.79 4.33
N HIS A 80 7.26 10.66 3.73
CA HIS A 80 7.02 10.92 2.32
C HIS A 80 5.99 12.03 2.05
N THR A 81 5.81 12.96 3.00
CA THR A 81 4.84 14.07 2.89
C THR A 81 5.38 15.35 2.23
N ALA A 82 6.61 15.31 1.71
CA ALA A 82 7.27 16.47 1.13
C ALA A 82 6.52 16.98 -0.13
N PRO A 83 6.51 18.29 -0.41
CA PRO A 83 6.00 18.82 -1.67
C PRO A 83 6.72 18.18 -2.86
N GLY A 84 5.98 17.78 -3.90
CA GLY A 84 6.54 17.18 -5.11
C GLY A 84 6.83 15.68 -5.02
N THR A 85 6.52 15.01 -3.89
CA THR A 85 6.61 13.54 -3.81
C THR A 85 5.65 12.88 -4.78
N ASP A 86 6.18 11.99 -5.62
CA ASP A 86 5.39 11.05 -6.41
C ASP A 86 4.94 9.88 -5.52
N VAL A 87 3.74 10.01 -4.96
CA VAL A 87 3.16 9.01 -4.06
C VAL A 87 2.88 7.70 -4.78
N ALA A 88 2.42 7.76 -6.03
CA ALA A 88 2.13 6.56 -6.81
C ALA A 88 3.42 5.80 -7.12
N GLY A 89 4.43 6.50 -7.67
CA GLY A 89 5.74 5.92 -7.95
C GLY A 89 6.45 5.38 -6.71
N TRP A 90 6.27 6.02 -5.55
CA TRP A 90 6.80 5.53 -4.29
C TRP A 90 6.14 4.21 -3.85
N ILE A 91 4.80 4.13 -3.87
CA ILE A 91 4.09 2.91 -3.46
C ILE A 91 4.34 1.76 -4.45
N THR A 92 4.34 2.02 -5.75
CA THR A 92 4.68 0.99 -6.76
C THR A 92 6.15 0.57 -6.66
N GLY A 93 7.04 1.47 -6.24
CA GLY A 93 8.43 1.15 -5.90
C GLY A 93 8.55 0.18 -4.71
N ILE A 94 7.75 0.38 -3.64
CA ILE A 94 7.66 -0.58 -2.52
C ILE A 94 7.18 -1.95 -3.03
N ALA A 95 6.14 -1.97 -3.88
CA ALA A 95 5.58 -3.20 -4.43
C ALA A 95 6.63 -3.99 -5.23
N ALA A 96 7.32 -3.31 -6.16
CA ALA A 96 8.36 -3.92 -6.99
C ALA A 96 9.53 -4.45 -6.16
N ARG A 97 9.95 -3.70 -5.13
CA ARG A 97 10.99 -4.14 -4.19
C ARG A 97 10.59 -5.44 -3.48
N ARG A 98 9.40 -5.46 -2.86
CA ARG A 98 8.91 -6.66 -2.16
C ARG A 98 8.73 -7.87 -3.07
N ALA A 99 8.17 -7.66 -4.26
CA ALA A 99 8.00 -8.73 -5.22
C ALA A 99 9.36 -9.32 -5.66
N GLY A 100 10.38 -8.48 -5.83
CA GLY A 100 11.75 -8.92 -6.08
C GLY A 100 12.37 -9.71 -4.91
N GLU A 101 12.12 -9.30 -3.66
CA GLU A 101 12.59 -9.99 -2.46
C GLU A 101 11.99 -11.41 -2.34
N GLN A 102 10.72 -11.61 -2.74
CA GLN A 102 10.05 -12.91 -2.72
C GLN A 102 10.49 -13.84 -3.87
N ASP A 103 10.84 -13.26 -5.02
CA ASP A 103 11.35 -14.02 -6.15
C ASP A 103 12.85 -14.41 -6.00
N ASP A 104 13.57 -13.81 -5.03
CA ASP A 104 14.95 -14.22 -4.74
C ASP A 104 14.98 -15.68 -4.23
N PRO A 105 15.69 -16.60 -4.92
CA PRO A 105 15.80 -18.00 -4.51
C PRO A 105 16.37 -18.20 -3.10
N ARG A 106 17.07 -17.21 -2.53
CA ARG A 106 17.54 -17.23 -1.13
C ARG A 106 16.40 -17.06 -0.12
N THR A 107 15.36 -16.31 -0.47
CA THR A 107 14.18 -16.05 0.36
C THR A 107 13.17 -17.20 0.26
N ARG A 108 13.07 -17.84 -0.91
CA ARG A 108 12.10 -18.94 -1.19
C ARG A 108 12.24 -20.15 -0.26
N SER A 109 13.40 -20.36 0.37
CA SER A 109 13.64 -21.41 1.35
C SER A 109 13.00 -21.14 2.73
N HIS A 110 12.35 -19.99 2.95
CA HIS A 110 11.50 -19.73 4.12
C HIS A 110 10.02 -20.00 3.78
N PRO A 111 9.47 -21.19 4.09
CA PRO A 111 8.04 -21.43 3.95
C PRO A 111 7.30 -20.57 4.98
N SER A 112 6.63 -19.51 4.52
CA SER A 112 5.72 -18.73 5.34
C SER A 112 4.32 -19.33 5.21
N ASP A 113 3.91 -20.03 6.25
CA ASP A 113 2.58 -20.58 6.53
C ASP A 113 1.75 -19.50 7.25
N GLN A 114 1.47 -18.38 6.59
CA GLN A 114 0.60 -17.33 7.12
C GLN A 114 -0.51 -17.05 6.12
N GLY A 115 -1.68 -17.66 6.37
CA GLY A 115 -2.90 -17.47 5.59
C GLY A 115 -3.37 -16.02 5.59
N TYR A 116 -2.83 -15.21 4.69
CA TYR A 116 -3.39 -13.93 4.33
C TYR A 116 -4.46 -14.16 3.25
N SER A 117 -5.72 -14.06 3.64
CA SER A 117 -6.78 -13.90 2.65
C SER A 117 -6.81 -12.43 2.21
N PRO A 118 -6.86 -12.10 0.91
CA PRO A 118 -7.08 -10.72 0.45
C PRO A 118 -8.38 -10.11 1.01
N ALA A 119 -9.29 -10.96 1.53
CA ALA A 119 -10.50 -10.59 2.25
C ALA A 119 -10.33 -10.40 3.78
N LEU A 120 -9.13 -10.53 4.36
CA LEU A 120 -8.73 -9.92 5.64
C LEU A 120 -8.62 -8.39 5.47
N THR A 121 -9.75 -7.86 4.98
CA THR A 121 -10.45 -6.60 5.21
C THR A 121 -9.55 -5.41 5.48
N LEU A 122 -9.70 -4.37 4.66
CA LEU A 122 -9.18 -3.02 4.91
C LEU A 122 -9.22 -2.64 6.40
N ASP A 123 -10.27 -3.03 7.14
CA ASP A 123 -10.37 -2.89 8.60
C ASP A 123 -9.17 -3.45 9.39
N ALA A 124 -8.67 -4.65 9.09
CA ALA A 124 -7.49 -5.23 9.74
C ALA A 124 -6.22 -4.40 9.46
N LEU A 125 -6.08 -3.90 8.24
CA LEU A 125 -4.98 -3.01 7.86
C LEU A 125 -5.06 -1.66 8.58
N LEU A 126 -6.28 -1.15 8.77
CA LEU A 126 -6.58 0.10 9.48
C LEU A 126 -6.41 -0.03 11.00
N ASP A 127 -6.62 -1.22 11.56
CA ASP A 127 -6.48 -1.52 12.99
C ASP A 127 -5.02 -1.69 13.43
N HIS A 128 -4.07 -1.80 12.49
CA HIS A 128 -2.65 -1.83 12.81
C HIS A 128 -2.18 -0.46 13.37
N PRO A 129 -1.78 -0.40 14.65
CA PRO A 129 -1.39 0.85 15.27
C PRO A 129 -0.16 1.40 14.56
N LYS A 130 -0.24 2.65 14.10
CA LYS A 130 0.94 3.35 13.57
C LYS A 130 1.99 3.40 14.68
N PRO A 131 3.22 2.90 14.47
CA PRO A 131 4.23 2.92 15.51
C PRO A 131 4.44 4.36 15.98
N ALA A 132 4.34 4.58 17.29
CA ALA A 132 4.62 5.88 17.88
C ALA A 132 6.04 6.27 17.49
N ARG A 133 6.19 7.42 16.83
CA ARG A 133 7.48 7.94 16.36
C ARG A 133 8.53 7.81 17.47
N ARG A 134 9.50 6.90 17.30
CA ARG A 134 10.78 7.03 17.99
C ARG A 134 11.47 8.24 17.39
N SER A 135 11.31 9.40 18.05
CA SER A 135 12.02 10.62 17.68
C SER A 135 13.52 10.30 17.58
N PRO A 136 14.17 10.45 16.41
CA PRO A 136 15.59 10.11 16.25
C PRO A 136 16.54 11.11 16.96
N PHE A 137 16.01 12.09 17.70
CA PHE A 137 16.80 13.07 18.43
C PHE A 137 16.37 13.17 19.89
N ARG A 138 16.85 12.24 20.73
CA ARG A 138 17.18 12.56 22.12
C ARG A 138 18.67 12.93 22.13
N ARG A 139 18.97 14.22 22.01
CA ARG A 139 20.31 14.74 22.31
C ARG A 139 20.58 14.56 23.80
N GLY A 140 21.67 13.87 24.12
CA GLY A 140 22.45 14.07 25.35
C GLY A 140 23.69 14.87 24.99
#